data_AF-A0A174NDH7-F1
#
_entry.id   AF-A0A174NDH7-F1
#
_cell.length_a   1.000
_cell.length_b   1.000
_cell.length_c   1.000
_cell.angle_alpha   90.00
_cell.angle_beta   90.00
_cell.angle_gamma   90.00
#
_symmetry.space_group_name_H-M   'P 1'
#
loop_
_entity.id
_entity.type
_entity.pdbx_description
1 polymer ?
#
loop_
_entity_poly.entity_id
_entity_poly.type
_entity_poly.pdbx_seq_one_letter_code
_entity_poly.pdbx_strand_id
1 'polypeptide(L)'
;MEEREKEDLYIPTYVTAQHEYFPGFGKKELYLTILMSAFVIVFSIILYGISRDLSIVVLTIMIGITACIGFNTRLEGNISMRAFVLLFIAYLKEQQVYLYKYKDEWKVEE
;
A
#
# COMPACT_ATOMS: atom_id res chain seq x y z
N MET A 1 -17.96 -39.13 -5.15
CA MET A 1 -18.08 -37.76 -4.64
C MET A 1 -16.87 -37.04 -5.19
N GLU A 2 -17.01 -36.45 -6.38
CA GLU A 2 -15.92 -35.76 -7.05
C GLU A 2 -15.63 -34.45 -6.30
N GLU A 3 -14.39 -34.33 -5.84
CA GLU A 3 -13.83 -33.11 -5.30
C GLU A 3 -13.94 -32.04 -6.39
N ARG A 4 -14.89 -31.11 -6.23
CA ARG A 4 -14.88 -29.86 -6.97
C ARG A 4 -13.69 -29.04 -6.48
N GLU A 5 -12.52 -29.31 -7.05
CA GLU A 5 -11.47 -28.32 -7.15
C GLU A 5 -12.12 -27.09 -7.76
N LYS A 6 -12.30 -26.05 -6.94
CA LYS A 6 -12.68 -24.73 -7.45
C LYS A 6 -11.52 -24.32 -8.33
N GLU A 7 -11.66 -24.54 -9.64
CA GLU A 7 -10.88 -23.84 -10.63
C GLU A 7 -11.08 -22.35 -10.34
N ASP A 8 -10.12 -21.75 -9.61
CA ASP A 8 -10.07 -20.32 -9.41
C ASP A 8 -9.88 -19.72 -10.80
N LEU A 9 -11.02 -19.32 -11.39
CA LEU A 9 -11.11 -18.74 -12.72
C LEU A 9 -10.06 -17.62 -12.81
N TYR A 10 -9.07 -17.78 -13.69
CA TYR A 10 -8.05 -16.76 -13.88
C TYR A 10 -8.72 -15.48 -14.38
N ILE A 11 -8.83 -14.50 -13.48
CA ILE A 11 -9.32 -13.17 -13.82
C ILE A 11 -8.10 -12.36 -14.24
N PRO A 12 -8.04 -11.88 -15.50
CA PRO A 12 -6.92 -11.07 -15.96
C PRO A 12 -6.78 -9.83 -15.08
N THR A 13 -5.54 -9.37 -14.86
CA THR A 13 -5.15 -8.34 -13.88
C THR A 13 -5.93 -7.02 -13.97
N TYR A 14 -6.57 -6.75 -15.11
CA TYR A 14 -7.32 -5.54 -15.41
C TYR A 14 -8.85 -5.70 -15.34
N VAL A 15 -9.36 -6.89 -15.01
CA VAL A 15 -10.80 -7.15 -14.89
C VAL A 15 -11.18 -7.24 -13.41
N THR A 16 -12.00 -6.30 -12.95
CA THR A 16 -12.48 -6.26 -11.58
C THR A 16 -13.64 -7.24 -11.40
N ALA A 17 -13.32 -8.48 -11.03
CA ALA A 17 -14.35 -9.51 -10.74
C ALA A 17 -15.06 -9.31 -9.40
N GLN A 18 -14.53 -8.45 -8.51
CA GLN A 18 -15.08 -8.21 -7.18
C GLN A 18 -15.90 -6.92 -7.15
N HIS A 19 -16.93 -6.90 -6.31
CA HIS A 19 -17.74 -5.70 -6.10
C HIS A 19 -16.90 -4.61 -5.43
N GLU A 20 -16.72 -3.50 -6.14
CA GLU A 20 -16.02 -2.30 -5.69
C GLU A 20 -17.03 -1.18 -5.45
N TYR A 21 -16.82 -0.39 -4.39
CA TYR A 21 -17.67 0.77 -4.09
C TYR A 21 -17.40 1.92 -5.07
N PHE A 22 -16.14 2.07 -5.44
CA PHE A 22 -15.64 2.91 -6.52
C PHE A 22 -14.36 2.27 -7.07
N PRO A 23 -13.92 2.62 -8.29
CA PRO A 23 -12.80 1.95 -8.95
C PRO A 23 -11.56 1.87 -8.04
N GLY A 24 -11.07 0.66 -7.82
CA GLY A 24 -9.88 0.40 -7.00
C GLY A 24 -10.15 0.31 -5.49
N PHE A 25 -11.39 0.47 -5.03
CA PHE A 25 -11.76 0.44 -3.60
C PHE A 25 -12.89 -0.55 -3.32
N GLY A 26 -12.50 -1.74 -2.82
CA GLY A 26 -13.41 -2.81 -2.46
C GLY A 26 -13.62 -2.94 -0.95
N LYS A 27 -14.18 -4.07 -0.54
CA LYS A 27 -14.45 -4.38 0.88
C LYS A 27 -13.17 -4.47 1.71
N LYS A 28 -12.09 -5.02 1.15
CA LYS A 28 -10.81 -5.19 1.87
C LYS A 28 -10.20 -3.83 2.21
N GLU A 29 -10.23 -2.91 1.24
CA GLU A 29 -9.74 -1.55 1.35
C GLU A 29 -10.59 -0.74 2.32
N LEU A 30 -11.91 -0.96 2.34
CA LEU A 30 -12.82 -0.33 3.30
C LEU A 30 -12.46 -0.70 4.76
N TYR A 31 -12.30 -1.99 5.08
CA TYR A 31 -11.95 -2.41 6.45
C TYR A 31 -10.61 -1.82 6.91
N LEU A 32 -9.61 -1.80 6.03
CA LEU A 32 -8.33 -1.16 6.29
C LEU A 32 -8.48 0.35 6.52
N THR A 33 -9.29 1.01 5.71
CA THR A 33 -9.54 2.46 5.84
C THR A 33 -10.24 2.79 7.15
N ILE A 34 -11.22 1.99 7.58
CA ILE A 34 -11.88 2.14 8.89
C ILE A 34 -10.86 2.02 10.01
N LEU A 35 -10.02 0.98 9.98
CA LEU A 35 -8.97 0.78 10.98
C LEU A 35 -8.01 1.98 11.03
N MET A 36 -7.54 2.46 9.89
CA MET A 36 -6.63 3.62 9.80
C MET A 36 -7.31 4.92 10.27
N SER A 37 -8.60 5.10 9.96
CA SER A 37 -9.37 6.27 10.40
C SER A 37 -9.56 6.32 11.92
N ALA A 38 -9.66 5.17 12.58
CA ALA A 38 -9.70 5.10 14.04
C ALA A 38 -8.41 5.66 14.66
N PHE A 39 -7.25 5.38 14.05
CA PHE A 39 -5.98 5.97 14.49
C PHE A 39 -5.95 7.49 14.28
N VAL A 40 -6.50 8.01 13.18
CA VAL A 40 -6.62 9.45 12.94
C VAL A 40 -7.46 10.12 14.03
N ILE A 41 -8.57 9.49 14.45
CA ILE A 41 -9.43 10.02 15.52
C ILE A 41 -8.67 10.05 16.86
N VAL A 42 -7.99 8.96 17.22
CA VAL A 42 -7.18 8.89 18.45
C VAL A 42 -6.09 9.97 18.42
N PHE A 43 -5.38 10.13 17.30
CA PHE A 43 -4.37 11.17 17.13
C PHE A 43 -4.96 12.58 17.25
N SER A 44 -6.16 12.80 16.72
CA SER A 44 -6.86 14.09 16.80
C SER A 44 -7.25 14.46 18.24
N ILE A 45 -7.62 13.47 19.07
CA ILE A 45 -7.87 13.67 20.51
C ILE A 45 -6.58 14.12 21.22
N ILE A 46 -5.44 13.51 20.90
CA ILE A 46 -4.14 13.89 21.44
C ILE A 46 -3.79 15.33 21.05
N LEU A 47 -3.98 15.69 19.78
CA LEU A 47 -3.76 17.06 19.30
C LEU A 47 -4.66 18.07 20.00
N TYR A 48 -5.94 17.74 20.23
CA TYR A 48 -6.84 18.60 20.98
C TYR A 48 -6.33 18.86 22.41
N GLY A 49 -5.80 17.83 23.07
CA GLY A 49 -5.24 17.95 24.41
C GLY A 49 -4.06 18.93 24.51
N ILE A 50 -3.28 19.07 23.44
CA ILE A 50 -2.10 19.94 23.37
C ILE A 50 -2.50 21.35 22.94
N SER A 51 -3.18 21.49 21.81
CA SER A 51 -3.47 22.81 21.22
C SER A 51 -4.68 23.50 21.83
N ARG A 52 -5.65 22.73 22.37
CA ARG A 52 -6.98 23.19 22.82
C ARG A 52 -7.75 24.00 21.78
N ASP A 53 -7.39 23.90 20.51
CA ASP A 53 -8.05 24.55 19.38
C ASP A 53 -8.83 23.51 18.57
N LEU A 54 -10.14 23.72 18.45
CA LEU A 54 -11.03 22.84 17.70
C LEU A 54 -10.74 22.86 16.19
N SER A 55 -10.25 23.98 15.67
CA SER A 55 -10.00 24.17 14.23
C SER A 55 -8.95 23.20 13.73
N ILE A 56 -7.87 23.02 14.51
CA ILE A 56 -6.78 22.08 14.21
C ILE A 56 -7.29 20.64 14.19
N VAL A 57 -8.18 20.29 15.11
CA VAL A 57 -8.76 18.94 15.22
C VAL A 57 -9.62 18.65 13.99
N VAL A 58 -10.53 19.56 13.64
CA VAL A 58 -11.42 19.40 12.48
C VAL A 58 -10.61 19.25 11.19
N LEU A 59 -9.60 20.11 11.01
CA LEU A 59 -8.72 20.06 9.84
C LEU A 59 -7.93 18.75 9.78
N THR A 60 -7.44 18.26 10.91
CA THR A 60 -6.72 16.98 10.99
C THR A 60 -7.62 15.81 10.62
N ILE A 61 -8.87 15.79 11.08
CA ILE A 61 -9.82 14.72 10.77
C ILE A 61 -10.18 14.73 9.27
N MET A 62 -10.48 15.91 8.71
CA MET A 62 -10.81 16.05 7.29
C MET A 62 -9.66 15.54 6.41
N ILE A 63 -8.44 16.04 6.63
CA ILE A 63 -7.27 15.65 5.85
C ILE A 63 -6.91 14.18 6.09
N GLY A 64 -6.94 13.74 7.35
CA GLY A 64 -6.54 12.40 7.73
C GLY A 64 -7.43 11.32 7.15
N ILE A 65 -8.76 11.49 7.19
CA ILE A 65 -9.69 10.51 6.61
C ILE A 65 -9.54 10.46 5.09
N THR A 66 -9.48 11.62 4.41
CA THR A 66 -9.26 11.67 2.96
C THR A 66 -7.92 11.03 2.56
N ALA A 67 -6.87 11.29 3.33
CA ALA A 67 -5.56 10.66 3.12
C ALA A 67 -5.62 9.14 3.30
N CYS A 68 -6.32 8.63 4.32
CA CYS A 68 -6.51 7.18 4.52
C CYS A 68 -7.23 6.52 3.34
N ILE A 69 -8.27 7.17 2.81
CA ILE A 69 -9.00 6.66 1.63
C ILE A 69 -8.06 6.63 0.43
N GLY A 70 -7.37 7.73 0.13
CA GLY A 70 -6.44 7.81 -1.00
C GLY A 70 -5.29 6.81 -0.90
N PHE A 71 -4.74 6.60 0.30
CA PHE A 71 -3.62 5.68 0.53
C PHE A 71 -3.98 4.21 0.32
N ASN A 72 -5.24 3.85 0.58
CA ASN A 72 -5.75 2.48 0.41
C ASN A 72 -6.38 2.23 -0.97
N THR A 73 -6.77 3.29 -1.69
CA THR A 73 -7.33 3.17 -3.03
C THR A 73 -6.27 2.66 -4.00
N ARG A 74 -6.64 1.70 -4.85
CA ARG A 74 -5.77 1.18 -5.91
C ARG A 74 -5.87 2.10 -7.13
N LEU A 75 -4.71 2.47 -7.68
CA LEU A 75 -4.59 3.30 -8.87
C LEU A 75 -4.45 2.43 -10.13
N GLU A 76 -4.20 3.07 -11.27
CA GLU A 76 -3.85 2.40 -12.53
C GLU A 76 -2.70 1.40 -12.28
N GLY A 77 -2.90 0.14 -12.69
CA GLY A 77 -2.01 -0.97 -12.37
C GLY A 77 -2.40 -1.82 -11.15
N ASN A 78 -3.56 -1.56 -10.52
CA ASN A 78 -4.11 -2.37 -9.42
C ASN A 78 -3.23 -2.39 -8.16
N ILE A 79 -2.38 -1.37 -8.00
CA ILE A 79 -1.48 -1.20 -6.85
C ILE A 79 -1.94 0.01 -6.05
N SER A 80 -2.02 -0.14 -4.72
CA SER A 80 -2.29 0.98 -3.80
C SER A 80 -0.99 1.63 -3.34
N MET A 81 -1.07 2.90 -2.90
CA MET A 81 0.09 3.62 -2.35
C MET A 81 0.72 2.86 -1.18
N ARG A 82 -0.10 2.22 -0.34
CA ARG A 82 0.36 1.30 0.72
C ARG A 82 1.29 0.20 0.19
N ALA A 83 0.89 -0.46 -0.89
CA ALA A 83 1.63 -1.57 -1.45
C ALA A 83 2.93 -1.09 -2.10
N PHE A 84 2.87 0.08 -2.75
CA PHE A 84 4.05 0.75 -3.30
C PHE A 84 5.09 1.06 -2.20
N VAL A 85 4.67 1.62 -1.06
CA VAL A 85 5.59 1.90 0.07
C VAL A 85 6.23 0.61 0.61
N LEU A 86 5.47 -0.47 0.75
CA LEU A 86 6.01 -1.76 1.21
C LEU A 86 7.04 -2.33 0.22
N LEU A 87 6.72 -2.27 -1.08
CA LEU A 87 7.62 -2.70 -2.14
C LEU A 87 8.91 -1.85 -2.14
N PHE A 88 8.78 -0.54 -1.95
CA PHE A 88 9.91 0.37 -1.88
C PHE A 88 10.82 0.07 -0.68
N ILE A 89 10.25 -0.22 0.49
CA ILE A 89 11.02 -0.64 1.67
C ILE A 89 11.74 -1.97 1.42
N ALA A 90 11.08 -2.93 0.77
CA ALA A 90 11.70 -4.21 0.40
C ALA A 90 12.86 -3.99 -0.58
N TYR A 91 12.65 -3.16 -1.61
CA TYR A 91 13.68 -2.79 -2.58
C TYR A 91 14.92 -2.17 -1.92
N LEU A 92 14.73 -1.22 -0.98
CA LEU A 92 15.85 -0.61 -0.26
C LEU A 92 16.63 -1.62 0.59
N LYS A 93 15.98 -2.66 1.12
CA LYS A 93 16.63 -3.72 1.90
C LYS A 93 17.39 -4.71 1.02
N GLU A 94 16.92 -4.94 -0.20
CA GLU A 94 17.44 -5.95 -1.13
C GLU A 94 18.48 -5.40 -2.11
N GLN A 95 18.92 -4.15 -1.95
CA GLN A 95 19.87 -3.51 -2.85
C GLN A 95 21.24 -4.22 -2.81
N GLN A 96 21.53 -5.02 -3.85
CA GLN A 96 22.79 -5.72 -3.97
C GLN A 96 23.91 -4.77 -4.41
N VAL A 97 25.02 -4.78 -3.69
CA VAL A 97 26.24 -4.06 -4.08
C VAL A 97 27.09 -4.97 -4.96
N TYR A 98 27.09 -4.71 -6.27
CA TYR A 98 27.95 -5.42 -7.21
C TYR A 98 29.35 -4.81 -7.20
N LEU A 99 30.30 -5.51 -6.58
CA LEU A 99 31.71 -5.14 -6.61
C LEU A 99 32.35 -5.66 -7.90
N TYR A 100 32.80 -4.74 -8.75
CA TYR A 100 33.52 -5.08 -9.97
C TYR A 100 35.01 -5.22 -9.65
N LYS A 101 35.58 -6.39 -9.98
CA LYS A 101 37.03 -6.58 -9.99
C LYS A 101 37.47 -6.67 -11.43
N TYR A 102 38.35 -5.75 -11.84
CA TYR A 102 39.00 -5.82 -13.14
C TYR A 102 39.76 -7.14 -13.25
N LYS A 103 39.38 -7.97 -14.23
CA LYS A 103 40.15 -9.13 -14.67
C LYS A 103 40.73 -8.78 -16.03
N ASP A 104 42.03 -8.98 -16.16
CA ASP A 104 42.71 -8.85 -17.44
C ASP A 104 42.34 -10.06 -18.31
N GLU A 105 41.55 -9.82 -19.35
CA GLU A 105 41.04 -10.85 -20.26
C GLU A 105 42.16 -11.49 -21.11
N TRP A 106 43.36 -10.89 -21.11
CA TRP A 106 44.46 -11.26 -22.00
C TRP A 106 45.62 -11.97 -21.29
N LYS A 107 45.47 -12.34 -20.00
CA LYS A 107 46.45 -13.21 -19.34
C LYS A 107 46.34 -14.63 -19.88
N VAL A 108 47.29 -15.00 -20.72
CA VAL A 108 47.59 -16.40 -21.05
C VAL A 108 48.15 -17.04 -19.77
N GLU A 109 47.42 -18.00 -19.19
CA GLU A 109 47.93 -18.82 -18.08
C GLU A 109 49.08 -19.69 -18.63
N GLU A 110 50.28 -19.53 -18.05
CA GLU A 110 51.46 -20.39 -18.30
C GLU A 110 51.34 -21.74 -17.59
#